data_AF-A0A8J4XCG8-F1
#
_entry.id   AF-A0A8J4XCG8-F1
#
_cell.length_a   1.000
_cell.length_b   1.000
_cell.length_c   1.000
_cell.angle_alpha   90.00
_cell.angle_beta   90.00
_cell.angle_gamma   90.00
#
_symmetry.space_group_name_H-M   'P 1'
#
loop_
_entity.id
_entity.type
_entity.pdbx_description
1 polymer ?
#
loop_
_entity_poly.entity_id
_entity_poly.type
_entity_poly.pdbx_seq_one_letter_code
_entity_poly.pdbx_strand_id
1 'polypeptide(L)'
;MMKCLYLVSAVFHVAAGCALSGDKNTVHINGHIGDSVLLPCSCSHLNTKPQTLTWWTYRTGSVTEVLNDEHYSGRLKVFNKTSPANLSLLISDLRVEDDADYSCSTEEDHRDIRLHVTGTNQNTKIPTSPPALSSTPLGQVSSILVVLLLVISGVLVIICWRCRGRRSGEDVITEERPDSDRKQKDQ
;
A
#
# COMPACT_ATOMS: atom_id res chain seq x y z
N MET A 1 14.07 13.91 38.59
CA MET A 1 14.92 13.13 37.66
C MET A 1 14.15 12.48 36.50
N MET A 2 12.81 12.39 36.53
CA MET A 2 12.04 11.72 35.47
C MET A 2 11.64 12.65 34.31
N LYS A 3 11.55 13.96 34.53
CA LYS A 3 11.22 14.97 33.50
C LYS A 3 12.36 15.25 32.50
N CYS A 4 13.62 15.06 32.91
CA CYS A 4 14.77 15.22 32.00
C CYS A 4 14.89 14.05 31.00
N LEU A 5 14.49 12.84 31.39
CA LEU A 5 14.48 11.67 30.49
C LEU A 5 13.46 11.84 29.35
N TYR A 6 12.31 12.48 29.61
CA TYR A 6 11.34 12.81 28.56
C TYR A 6 11.89 13.83 27.56
N LEU A 7 12.63 14.85 28.02
CA LEU A 7 13.25 15.84 27.14
C LEU A 7 14.38 15.25 26.28
N VAL A 8 15.10 14.25 26.80
CA VAL A 8 16.12 13.52 26.00
C VAL A 8 15.45 12.57 24.99
N SER A 9 14.28 12.00 25.30
CA SER A 9 13.52 11.16 24.35
C SER A 9 12.91 11.95 23.18
N ALA A 10 12.66 13.27 23.37
CA ALA A 10 12.08 14.13 22.34
C ALA A 10 13.08 14.56 21.26
N VAL A 11 14.38 14.28 21.41
CA VAL A 11 15.44 14.77 20.51
C VAL A 11 15.94 13.69 19.52
N PHE A 12 15.50 12.43 19.67
CA PHE A 12 15.82 11.34 18.73
C PHE A 12 14.56 10.74 18.10
N HIS A 13 13.72 11.58 17.49
CA HIS A 13 12.99 11.08 16.33
C HIS A 13 13.97 11.05 15.16
N VAL A 14 14.79 9.99 15.09
CA VAL A 14 15.33 9.57 13.80
C VAL A 14 14.10 9.33 12.94
N ALA A 15 13.84 10.22 11.99
CA ALA A 15 12.83 9.96 10.98
C ALA A 15 13.36 8.75 10.22
N ALA A 16 12.86 7.56 10.56
CA ALA A 16 13.14 6.33 9.84
C ALA A 16 12.83 6.61 8.36
N GLY A 17 13.80 6.36 7.49
CA GLY A 17 13.64 6.59 6.08
C GLY A 17 12.60 5.66 5.47
N CYS A 18 12.35 5.83 4.18
CA CYS A 18 11.44 4.98 3.44
C CYS A 18 12.22 3.84 2.75
N ALA A 19 12.20 2.66 3.36
CA ALA A 19 12.49 1.41 2.67
C ALA A 19 11.35 1.06 1.70
N LEU A 20 11.68 0.77 0.44
CA LEU A 20 10.70 0.50 -0.61
C LEU A 20 10.06 -0.89 -0.45
N SER A 21 8.82 -1.03 -0.91
CA SER A 21 8.08 -2.29 -0.94
C SER A 21 8.31 -3.04 -2.25
N GLY A 22 8.31 -4.38 -2.17
CA GLY A 22 8.55 -5.27 -3.31
C GLY A 22 9.93 -5.93 -3.28
N ASP A 23 10.19 -6.78 -4.27
CA ASP A 23 11.52 -7.33 -4.51
C ASP A 23 12.41 -6.29 -5.22
N LYS A 24 13.73 -6.56 -5.21
CA LYS A 24 14.76 -5.75 -5.89
C LYS A 24 14.89 -6.06 -7.38
N ASN A 25 13.96 -6.82 -7.94
CA ASN A 25 13.95 -7.13 -9.35
C ASN A 25 13.45 -5.93 -10.15
N THR A 26 13.96 -5.77 -11.37
CA THR A 26 13.48 -4.74 -12.30
C THR A 26 12.03 -5.04 -12.68
N VAL A 27 11.17 -4.03 -12.53
CA VAL A 27 9.77 -4.12 -12.93
C VAL A 27 9.65 -3.79 -14.42
N HIS A 28 9.04 -4.66 -15.21
CA HIS A 28 8.79 -4.40 -16.63
C HIS A 28 7.35 -3.94 -16.84
N ILE A 29 7.18 -2.81 -17.53
CA ILE A 29 5.86 -2.25 -17.85
C ILE A 29 5.82 -1.95 -19.34
N ASN A 30 4.70 -2.30 -19.97
CA ASN A 30 4.45 -1.99 -21.37
C ASN A 30 3.40 -0.87 -21.44
N GLY A 31 3.59 0.07 -22.35
CA GLY A 31 2.62 1.10 -22.69
C GLY A 31 2.54 1.31 -24.20
N HIS A 32 1.48 1.98 -24.64
CA HIS A 32 1.34 2.41 -26.02
C HIS A 32 1.46 3.92 -26.15
N ILE A 33 1.86 4.41 -27.33
CA ILE A 33 1.90 5.85 -27.61
C ILE A 33 0.51 6.47 -27.33
N GLY A 34 0.49 7.58 -26.59
CA GLY A 34 -0.71 8.29 -26.17
C GLY A 34 -1.35 7.78 -24.87
N ASP A 35 -0.96 6.60 -24.37
CA ASP A 35 -1.48 6.06 -23.12
C ASP A 35 -0.96 6.84 -21.89
N SER A 36 -1.48 6.47 -20.72
CA SER A 36 -0.91 6.85 -19.42
C SER A 36 -0.48 5.60 -18.66
N VAL A 37 0.73 5.63 -18.09
CA VAL A 37 1.29 4.51 -17.34
C VAL A 37 1.67 4.95 -15.94
N LEU A 38 1.44 4.07 -14.97
CA LEU A 38 1.82 4.27 -13.58
C LEU A 38 3.08 3.45 -13.27
N LEU A 39 4.19 4.13 -13.03
CA LEU A 39 5.42 3.51 -12.55
C LEU A 39 5.31 3.30 -11.03
N PRO A 40 5.31 2.05 -10.55
CA PRO A 40 5.03 1.74 -9.16
C PRO A 40 6.24 2.02 -8.26
N CYS A 41 6.04 2.83 -7.23
CA CYS A 41 7.00 3.00 -6.15
C CYS A 41 6.24 3.26 -4.85
N SER A 42 6.56 2.55 -3.78
CA SER A 42 5.87 2.71 -2.50
C SER A 42 6.76 2.32 -1.33
N CYS A 43 6.57 2.99 -0.19
CA CYS A 43 7.20 2.60 1.06
C CYS A 43 6.58 1.31 1.59
N SER A 44 7.41 0.46 2.20
CA SER A 44 6.99 -0.73 2.94
C SER A 44 6.03 -0.41 4.09
N HIS A 45 6.21 0.75 4.74
CA HIS A 45 5.39 1.21 5.85
C HIS A 45 4.49 2.37 5.42
N LEU A 46 3.20 2.28 5.74
CA LEU A 46 2.18 3.23 5.24
C LEU A 46 2.28 4.65 5.83
N ASN A 47 2.98 4.81 6.95
CA ASN A 47 3.15 6.10 7.65
C ASN A 47 4.55 6.68 7.53
N THR A 48 5.46 6.06 6.76
CA THR A 48 6.75 6.67 6.45
C THR A 48 6.61 7.59 5.25
N LYS A 49 7.21 8.78 5.39
CA LYS A 49 7.37 9.73 4.30
C LYS A 49 8.88 9.87 4.08
N PRO A 50 9.39 9.63 2.87
CA PRO A 50 10.79 9.87 2.59
C PRO A 50 11.14 11.34 2.79
N GLN A 51 12.36 11.60 3.23
CA GLN A 51 12.92 12.95 3.25
C GLN A 51 13.26 13.39 1.83
N THR A 52 13.79 12.47 1.03
CA THR A 52 14.11 12.67 -0.38
C THR A 52 13.39 11.64 -1.26
N LEU A 53 12.71 12.14 -2.29
CA LEU A 53 12.18 11.30 -3.38
C LEU A 53 12.74 11.85 -4.67
N THR A 54 13.46 11.01 -5.41
CA THR A 54 13.97 11.36 -6.73
C THR A 54 13.60 10.29 -7.74
N TRP A 55 13.19 10.73 -8.92
CA TRP A 55 12.95 9.86 -10.06
C TRP A 55 14.02 10.11 -11.10
N TRP A 56 14.71 9.04 -11.48
CA TRP A 56 15.77 9.04 -12.48
C TRP A 56 15.31 8.34 -13.74
N THR A 57 15.90 8.73 -14.87
CA THR A 57 15.74 8.02 -16.15
C THR A 57 17.07 7.92 -16.88
N TYR A 58 17.23 6.85 -17.66
CA TYR A 58 18.35 6.65 -18.58
C TYR A 58 17.94 6.86 -20.06
N ARG A 59 16.99 7.77 -20.31
CA ARG A 59 16.49 8.05 -21.66
C ARG A 59 17.57 8.56 -22.62
N THR A 60 18.43 9.49 -22.16
CA THR A 60 19.36 10.23 -23.04
C THR A 60 20.74 9.58 -23.15
N GLY A 61 20.92 8.34 -22.68
CA GLY A 61 22.23 7.70 -22.52
C GLY A 61 23.03 8.18 -21.30
N SER A 62 22.43 9.03 -20.47
CA SER A 62 22.93 9.44 -19.16
C SER A 62 21.78 9.47 -18.16
N VAL A 63 22.11 9.38 -16.87
CA VAL A 63 21.10 9.49 -15.81
C VAL A 63 20.67 10.95 -15.67
N THR A 64 19.37 11.20 -15.80
CA THR A 64 18.77 12.52 -15.63
C THR A 64 17.57 12.47 -14.67
N GLU A 65 17.31 13.58 -13.98
CA GLU A 65 16.19 13.68 -13.06
C GLU A 65 14.88 13.93 -13.85
N VAL A 66 13.92 13.04 -13.69
CA VAL A 66 12.64 13.04 -14.42
C VAL A 66 11.78 14.27 -14.07
N LEU A 67 11.74 14.63 -12.79
CA LEU A 67 10.84 15.69 -12.30
C LEU A 67 11.26 17.09 -12.76
N ASN A 68 12.52 17.27 -13.16
CA ASN A 68 13.10 18.54 -13.61
C ASN A 68 13.37 18.57 -15.12
N ASP A 69 12.97 17.54 -15.86
CA ASP A 69 13.20 17.41 -17.30
C ASP A 69 12.00 17.94 -18.10
N GLU A 70 12.26 18.93 -18.97
CA GLU A 70 11.25 19.59 -19.81
C GLU A 70 10.51 18.62 -20.74
N HIS A 71 11.13 17.48 -21.11
CA HIS A 71 10.49 16.44 -21.93
C HIS A 71 9.20 15.91 -21.31
N TYR A 72 9.11 15.92 -19.98
CA TYR A 72 7.93 15.43 -19.24
C TYR A 72 7.01 16.57 -18.77
N SER A 73 7.27 17.81 -19.17
CA SER A 73 6.48 18.97 -18.75
C SER A 73 4.98 18.79 -19.04
N GLY A 74 4.15 18.96 -18.02
CA GLY A 74 2.70 18.78 -18.10
C GLY A 74 2.21 17.33 -18.19
N ARG A 75 3.11 16.34 -18.18
CA ARG A 75 2.77 14.92 -18.34
C ARG A 75 2.97 14.06 -17.08
N LEU A 76 3.50 14.66 -16.00
CA LEU A 76 3.82 13.94 -14.76
C LEU A 76 2.81 14.18 -13.64
N LYS A 77 2.54 13.13 -12.88
CA LYS A 77 1.85 13.24 -11.58
C LYS A 77 2.46 12.28 -10.55
N VAL A 78 2.91 12.84 -9.43
CA VAL A 78 3.41 12.10 -8.26
C VAL A 78 2.31 12.03 -7.19
N PHE A 79 2.18 10.90 -6.51
CA PHE A 79 1.08 10.64 -5.56
C PHE A 79 1.41 10.89 -4.08
N ASN A 80 2.65 11.29 -3.76
CA ASN A 80 3.16 11.45 -2.39
C ASN A 80 2.41 12.49 -1.54
N LYS A 81 1.71 13.44 -2.17
CA LYS A 81 0.91 14.45 -1.46
C LYS A 81 -0.37 13.88 -0.84
N THR A 82 -1.00 12.91 -1.50
CA THR A 82 -2.27 12.31 -1.04
C THR A 82 -2.04 11.10 -0.15
N SER A 83 -0.97 10.34 -0.43
CA SER A 83 -0.56 9.20 0.37
C SER A 83 0.95 9.25 0.55
N PRO A 84 1.47 9.55 1.75
CA PRO A 84 2.91 9.74 1.98
C PRO A 84 3.77 8.53 1.59
N ALA A 85 3.21 7.33 1.70
CA ALA A 85 3.87 6.08 1.32
C ALA A 85 3.74 5.75 -0.18
N ASN A 86 2.89 6.45 -0.94
CA ASN A 86 2.74 6.22 -2.39
C ASN A 86 3.64 7.18 -3.16
N LEU A 87 4.77 6.67 -3.64
CA LEU A 87 5.80 7.40 -4.36
C LEU A 87 5.69 7.21 -5.87
N SER A 88 4.63 6.55 -6.34
CA SER A 88 4.43 6.19 -7.74
C SER A 88 4.40 7.44 -8.62
N LEU A 89 4.81 7.26 -9.88
CA LEU A 89 4.85 8.30 -10.89
C LEU A 89 3.93 7.93 -12.04
N LEU A 90 2.95 8.77 -12.35
CA LEU A 90 2.18 8.66 -13.58
C LEU A 90 2.87 9.47 -14.68
N ILE A 91 3.06 8.85 -15.84
CA ILE A 91 3.44 9.51 -17.09
C ILE A 91 2.25 9.39 -18.04
N SER A 92 1.65 10.51 -18.43
CA SER A 92 0.56 10.57 -19.42
C SER A 92 1.08 10.95 -20.81
N ASP A 93 0.29 10.70 -21.86
CA ASP A 93 0.65 11.03 -23.24
C ASP A 93 2.02 10.41 -23.60
N LEU A 94 2.11 9.09 -23.45
CA LEU A 94 3.35 8.35 -23.70
C LEU A 94 3.86 8.55 -25.13
N ARG A 95 5.18 8.66 -25.26
CA ARG A 95 5.89 8.84 -26.53
C ARG A 95 6.93 7.75 -26.70
N VAL A 96 7.41 7.55 -27.92
CA VAL A 96 8.45 6.54 -28.20
C VAL A 96 9.71 6.82 -27.39
N GLU A 97 10.02 8.09 -27.17
CA GLU A 97 11.18 8.50 -26.38
C GLU A 97 11.00 8.24 -24.88
N ASP A 98 9.80 7.91 -24.40
CA ASP A 98 9.59 7.48 -23.01
C ASP A 98 9.95 5.99 -22.81
N ASP A 99 10.32 5.23 -23.86
CA ASP A 99 10.88 3.88 -23.73
C ASP A 99 12.28 3.96 -23.12
N ALA A 100 12.36 3.74 -21.81
CA ALA A 100 13.57 3.93 -21.04
C ALA A 100 13.58 3.10 -19.75
N ASP A 101 14.75 3.05 -19.14
CA ASP A 101 14.90 2.65 -17.74
C ASP A 101 14.61 3.85 -16.85
N TYR A 102 13.81 3.60 -15.81
CA TYR A 102 13.46 4.55 -14.76
C TYR A 102 13.89 3.98 -13.41
N SER A 103 14.23 4.86 -12.48
CA SER A 103 14.53 4.45 -11.11
C SER A 103 13.88 5.41 -10.12
N CYS A 104 13.13 4.87 -9.17
CA CYS A 104 12.65 5.61 -8.00
C CYS A 104 13.70 5.45 -6.89
N SER A 105 14.14 6.54 -6.26
CA SER A 105 15.12 6.50 -5.18
C SER A 105 14.65 7.29 -3.96
N THR A 106 14.89 6.71 -2.79
CA THR A 106 14.73 7.34 -1.47
C THR A 106 16.10 7.45 -0.79
N GLU A 107 16.13 7.98 0.43
CA GLU A 107 17.36 7.99 1.25
C GLU A 107 17.93 6.58 1.55
N GLU A 108 17.11 5.53 1.52
CA GLU A 108 17.48 4.18 1.96
C GLU A 108 17.52 3.15 0.83
N ASP A 109 16.74 3.32 -0.23
CA ASP A 109 16.59 2.29 -1.26
C ASP A 109 16.25 2.86 -2.65
N HIS A 110 16.30 2.01 -3.67
CA HIS A 110 15.84 2.33 -5.02
C HIS A 110 15.08 1.17 -5.64
N ARG A 111 14.28 1.50 -6.65
CA ARG A 111 13.53 0.52 -7.44
C ARG A 111 13.64 0.87 -8.91
N ASP A 112 14.13 -0.08 -9.68
CA ASP A 112 14.30 0.05 -11.12
C ASP A 112 13.07 -0.48 -11.88
N ILE A 113 12.68 0.26 -12.89
CA ILE A 113 11.53 -0.03 -13.75
C ILE A 113 11.96 0.14 -15.21
N ARG A 114 11.76 -0.87 -16.04
CA ARG A 114 11.86 -0.76 -17.49
C ARG A 114 10.50 -0.46 -18.08
N LEU A 115 10.36 0.68 -18.75
CA LEU A 115 9.17 1.00 -19.54
C LEU A 115 9.46 0.69 -21.01
N HIS A 116 8.59 -0.12 -21.63
CA HIS A 116 8.58 -0.34 -23.07
C HIS A 116 7.40 0.39 -23.69
N VAL A 117 7.66 1.22 -24.69
CA VAL A 117 6.61 1.98 -25.39
C VAL A 117 6.50 1.50 -26.83
N THR A 118 5.30 1.05 -27.20
CA THR A 118 5.03 0.54 -28.54
C THR A 118 4.01 1.42 -29.27
N GLY A 119 4.23 1.66 -30.56
CA GLY A 119 3.23 2.31 -31.40
C GLY A 119 3.71 2.57 -32.81
N THR A 120 2.78 2.53 -33.76
CA THR A 120 3.03 2.90 -35.16
C THR A 120 2.73 4.40 -35.32
N ASN A 121 3.66 5.18 -35.88
CA ASN A 121 3.48 6.61 -36.17
C ASN A 121 2.13 6.88 -36.85
N GLN A 122 1.17 7.47 -36.13
CA GLN A 122 -0.15 7.81 -36.67
C GLN A 122 -0.06 9.08 -37.51
N ASN A 123 0.50 8.99 -38.72
CA ASN A 123 0.29 10.03 -39.75
C ASN A 123 -0.84 9.63 -40.72
N THR A 124 -1.89 8.99 -40.22
CA THR A 124 -3.09 8.66 -41.02
C THR A 124 -4.32 9.31 -40.37
N LYS A 125 -4.86 10.32 -41.06
CA LYS A 125 -6.12 11.00 -40.78
C LYS A 125 -7.33 10.04 -40.70
N ILE A 126 -8.09 10.14 -39.60
CA ILE A 126 -9.58 10.27 -39.49
C ILE A 126 -10.42 9.00 -39.85
N PRO A 127 -11.61 8.72 -39.24
CA PRO A 127 -12.49 9.56 -38.40
C PRO A 127 -12.92 9.00 -37.03
N THR A 128 -13.35 9.96 -36.21
CA THR A 128 -14.28 9.89 -35.07
C THR A 128 -15.32 8.77 -35.15
N SER A 129 -15.31 7.90 -34.14
CA SER A 129 -16.53 7.30 -33.59
C SER A 129 -16.45 7.30 -32.05
N PRO A 130 -17.57 7.49 -31.34
CA PRO A 130 -17.57 7.56 -29.88
C PRO A 130 -17.31 6.19 -29.25
N PRO A 131 -16.68 6.13 -28.05
CA PRO A 131 -16.41 4.85 -27.40
C PRO A 131 -17.73 4.18 -26.97
N ALA A 132 -17.90 2.93 -27.38
CA ALA A 132 -18.95 2.07 -26.86
C ALA A 132 -18.67 1.80 -25.38
N LEU A 133 -19.57 2.26 -24.52
CA LEU A 133 -19.59 1.97 -23.10
C LEU A 133 -19.91 0.48 -22.91
N SER A 134 -18.91 -0.35 -22.63
CA SER A 134 -19.12 -1.74 -22.22
C SER A 134 -19.55 -1.77 -20.76
N SER A 135 -20.82 -2.09 -20.54
CA SER A 135 -21.37 -2.38 -19.23
C SER A 135 -20.79 -3.71 -18.71
N THR A 136 -20.17 -3.68 -17.54
CA THR A 136 -19.81 -4.89 -16.82
C THR A 136 -21.09 -5.48 -16.20
N PRO A 137 -21.32 -6.81 -16.26
CA PRO A 137 -22.45 -7.41 -15.59
C PRO A 137 -22.25 -7.34 -14.07
N LEU A 138 -23.17 -6.66 -13.38
CA LEU A 138 -23.32 -6.60 -11.92
C LEU A 138 -23.61 -7.98 -11.26
N GLY A 139 -23.33 -9.09 -11.94
CA GLY A 139 -23.84 -10.42 -11.62
C GLY A 139 -22.94 -11.29 -10.73
N GLN A 140 -21.70 -10.92 -10.45
CA GLN A 140 -20.76 -11.82 -9.76
C GLN A 140 -20.40 -11.44 -8.32
N VAL A 141 -20.78 -10.25 -7.83
CA VAL A 141 -20.56 -9.87 -6.42
C VAL A 141 -21.63 -10.43 -5.47
N SER A 142 -22.79 -10.87 -6.00
CA SER A 142 -23.87 -11.44 -5.19
C SER A 142 -23.56 -12.86 -4.68
N SER A 143 -22.92 -13.69 -5.51
CA SER A 143 -22.67 -15.09 -5.16
C SER A 143 -21.66 -15.25 -4.02
N ILE A 144 -20.63 -14.41 -3.96
CA ILE A 144 -19.59 -14.48 -2.92
C ILE A 144 -20.19 -14.09 -1.56
N LEU A 145 -21.06 -13.08 -1.53
CA LEU A 145 -21.71 -12.64 -0.29
C LEU A 145 -22.64 -13.70 0.29
N VAL A 146 -23.43 -14.38 -0.56
CA VAL A 146 -24.32 -15.46 -0.12
C VAL A 146 -23.53 -16.65 0.42
N VAL A 147 -22.45 -17.05 -0.25
CA VAL A 147 -21.58 -18.16 0.22
C VAL A 147 -20.94 -17.82 1.56
N LEU A 148 -20.46 -16.58 1.74
CA LEU A 148 -19.86 -16.13 3.00
C LEU A 148 -20.86 -16.19 4.17
N LEU A 149 -22.11 -15.75 3.95
CA LEU A 149 -23.16 -15.80 4.98
C LEU A 149 -23.50 -17.24 5.40
N LEU A 150 -23.56 -18.17 4.44
CA LEU A 150 -23.82 -19.58 4.74
C LEU A 150 -22.70 -20.20 5.59
N VAL A 151 -21.44 -19.92 5.27
CA VAL A 151 -20.29 -20.41 6.05
C VAL A 151 -20.31 -19.85 7.47
N ILE A 152 -20.56 -18.55 7.65
CA ILE A 152 -20.65 -17.92 8.97
C ILE A 152 -21.77 -18.57 9.80
N SER A 153 -22.94 -18.80 9.20
CA SER A 153 -24.07 -19.44 9.90
C SER A 153 -23.73 -20.87 10.36
N GLY A 154 -23.07 -21.68 9.53
CA GLY A 154 -22.65 -23.02 9.87
C GLY A 154 -21.63 -23.06 11.00
N VAL A 155 -20.64 -22.15 10.97
CA VAL A 155 -19.63 -22.02 12.04
C VAL A 155 -20.28 -21.64 13.37
N LEU A 156 -21.23 -20.69 13.36
CA LEU A 156 -21.97 -20.30 14.57
C LEU A 156 -22.77 -21.47 15.16
N VAL A 157 -23.41 -22.29 14.34
CA VAL A 157 -24.14 -23.49 14.82
C VAL A 157 -23.17 -24.50 15.45
N ILE A 158 -22.01 -24.74 14.85
CA ILE A 158 -21.00 -25.65 15.39
C ILE A 158 -20.44 -25.14 16.72
N ILE A 159 -20.17 -23.84 16.81
CA ILE A 159 -19.72 -23.19 18.06
C ILE A 159 -20.81 -23.28 19.12
N CYS A 160 -22.06 -22.93 18.79
CA CYS A 160 -23.20 -23.03 19.70
C CYS A 160 -23.41 -24.46 20.19
N TRP A 161 -23.24 -25.46 19.33
CA TRP A 161 -23.30 -26.86 19.73
C TRP A 161 -22.18 -27.21 20.70
N ARG A 162 -20.94 -26.79 20.41
CA ARG A 162 -19.80 -26.99 21.34
C ARG A 162 -19.98 -26.27 22.67
N CYS A 163 -20.53 -25.05 22.67
CA CYS A 163 -20.80 -24.29 23.89
C CYS A 163 -21.91 -24.92 24.73
N ARG A 164 -22.94 -25.51 24.11
CA ARG A 164 -24.00 -26.24 24.82
C ARG A 164 -23.53 -27.60 25.33
N GLY A 165 -22.61 -28.25 24.64
CA GLY A 165 -21.96 -29.50 25.09
C GLY A 165 -21.05 -29.33 26.32
N ARG A 166 -20.71 -28.10 26.71
CA ARG A 166 -19.82 -27.81 27.86
C ARG A 166 -20.55 -27.28 29.10
N ARG A 167 -21.88 -27.18 29.09
CA ARG A 167 -22.67 -26.62 30.20
C ARG A 167 -23.54 -27.65 30.93
N SER A 168 -23.13 -28.92 30.93
CA SER A 168 -23.72 -29.98 31.74
C SER A 168 -22.62 -30.60 32.61
N GLY A 169 -22.42 -30.04 33.79
CA GLY A 169 -21.50 -30.59 34.80
C GLY A 169 -20.84 -29.51 35.65
N GLU A 170 -21.63 -28.91 36.55
CA GLU A 170 -21.30 -28.55 37.95
C GLU A 170 -22.22 -27.41 38.42
N ASP A 171 -23.45 -27.78 38.79
CA ASP A 171 -24.10 -27.14 39.93
C ASP A 171 -23.81 -28.04 41.13
N VAL A 172 -23.10 -27.55 42.14
CA VAL A 172 -23.32 -27.86 43.56
C VAL A 172 -22.56 -26.82 44.40
N ILE A 173 -23.32 -26.29 45.34
CA ILE A 173 -23.03 -25.27 46.34
C ILE A 173 -22.13 -25.87 47.44
N THR A 174 -21.10 -25.13 47.86
CA THR A 174 -20.67 -25.17 49.26
C THR A 174 -20.24 -23.77 49.70
N GLU A 175 -21.10 -23.16 50.52
CA GLU A 175 -20.68 -22.17 51.51
C GLU A 175 -19.54 -22.73 52.36
N GLU A 176 -18.55 -21.90 52.70
CA GLU A 176 -18.22 -21.58 54.09
C GLU A 176 -17.11 -20.54 54.09
N ARG A 177 -17.46 -19.34 54.57
CA ARG A 177 -16.53 -18.32 55.07
C ARG A 177 -16.43 -18.56 56.59
N PRO A 178 -15.25 -18.38 57.19
CA PRO A 178 -15.24 -17.40 58.27
C PRO A 178 -14.12 -16.37 58.11
N ASP A 179 -14.55 -15.13 58.28
CA ASP A 179 -13.78 -13.93 58.47
C ASP A 179 -13.27 -13.89 59.92
N SER A 180 -11.99 -13.60 60.13
CA SER A 180 -11.55 -12.91 61.34
C SER A 180 -10.18 -12.26 61.17
N ASP A 181 -10.20 -10.99 60.83
CA ASP A 181 -9.16 -10.01 61.14
C ASP A 181 -8.96 -9.87 62.67
N ARG A 182 -7.73 -10.04 63.18
CA ARG A 182 -7.20 -9.13 64.22
C ARG A 182 -5.67 -9.17 64.41
N LYS A 183 -5.07 -8.01 64.09
CA LYS A 183 -3.82 -7.40 64.56
C LYS A 183 -3.02 -8.06 65.69
N GLN A 184 -1.73 -8.26 65.38
CA GLN A 184 -0.51 -7.81 66.07
C GLN A 184 -0.63 -7.10 67.44
N LYS A 185 0.12 -7.61 68.43
CA LYS A 185 0.83 -6.79 69.43
C LYS A 185 2.02 -7.54 70.05
N ASP A 186 3.09 -6.78 70.20
CA ASP A 186 4.40 -7.10 70.78
C ASP A 186 4.33 -7.62 72.23
N GLN A 187 5.19 -8.58 72.58
CA GLN A 187 6.09 -8.57 73.76
C GLN A 187 7.11 -9.71 73.67
#